data_AF-A0A8H5CYC5-F1
#
_entry.id   AF-A0A8H5CYC5-F1
#
_cell.length_a   1.000
_cell.length_b   1.000
_cell.length_c   1.000
_cell.angle_alpha   90.00
_cell.angle_beta   90.00
_cell.angle_gamma   90.00
#
_symmetry.space_group_name_H-M   'P 1'
#
loop_
_entity.id
_entity.type
_entity.pdbx_description
1 polymer ?
#
loop_
_entity_poly.entity_id
_entity_poly.type
_entity_poly.pdbx_seq_one_letter_code
_entity_poly.pdbx_strand_id
1 'polypeptide(L)'
;MQDIKILQMNTHKSKTATFDLINEDKDSSYSDNYDIICIQEPWRDAYGNARQNYHWTMVYLYSRPVLGREVLLCSIILVNKRIPTGSWQTLEIPDTNDINIVVDVGTLEENVQALKTFMDMNGGFAWALAHNCNFALDKFIVIHFPHPRNGPTPKAPPLSLRDTTVKETESVCVLGVMLDSQLKWKVQQASALGEATSIVSALWRITWPSQGVSLKMIRRLYISVVILKMTYGLDVWYTPPHCPEGGQKRVGSVSALHGLEKVHRQALLSITGAMRSAPTDLLETHANLLPMRYLLEKICYRSLIRIFSLPDNHPIRKMASNAYQHRNTTTHSPPLQTLSRLFDPPAPSDVETITPLAHPPDYDVLFSCDIPPDKDQVYTREENNRRRINIYSDGSRIDSHAGAAAVLLDKQNPANNQVLQHQLSALKLHTTYEAEGIGVVLRLALLQNCLHTNQDNTNMIGLDSKSFIEATFNFKHRPRQYIIDEIH
;
A
#
# COMPACT_ATOMS: atom_id res chain seq x y z
N MET A 1 -11.34 26.03 36.63
CA MET A 1 -10.41 25.38 35.69
C MET A 1 -9.47 26.46 35.18
N GLN A 2 -8.18 26.17 35.08
CA GLN A 2 -7.23 27.10 34.48
C GLN A 2 -7.36 26.94 32.96
N ASP A 3 -7.66 28.03 32.24
CA ASP A 3 -7.84 27.98 30.79
C ASP A 3 -6.47 27.74 30.11
N ILE A 4 -6.33 26.59 29.44
CA ILE A 4 -5.12 26.22 28.70
C ILE A 4 -5.17 26.87 27.31
N LYS A 5 -4.15 27.65 26.96
CA LYS A 5 -4.03 28.29 25.65
C LYS A 5 -3.21 27.43 24.68
N ILE A 6 -3.85 26.97 23.62
CA ILE A 6 -3.24 26.11 22.59
C ILE A 6 -3.09 26.90 21.28
N LEU A 7 -1.89 26.87 20.70
CA LEU A 7 -1.60 27.39 19.37
C LEU A 7 -1.40 26.25 18.39
N GLN A 8 -2.21 26.16 17.34
CA GLN A 8 -2.00 25.22 16.24
C GLN A 8 -1.47 25.96 15.01
N MET A 9 -0.37 25.47 14.42
CA MET A 9 0.20 26.06 13.22
C MET A 9 0.80 25.00 12.28
N ASN A 10 0.82 25.31 10.98
CA ASN A 10 1.53 24.54 9.98
C ASN A 10 2.76 25.33 9.53
N THR A 11 3.95 24.73 9.67
CA THR A 11 5.23 25.37 9.31
C THR A 11 5.69 25.04 7.90
N HIS A 12 4.99 24.16 7.17
CA HIS A 12 5.28 23.77 5.79
C HIS A 12 6.76 23.34 5.58
N LYS A 13 7.36 22.70 6.59
CA LYS A 13 8.77 22.28 6.63
C LYS A 13 9.74 23.46 6.50
N SER A 14 9.30 24.68 6.77
CA SER A 14 10.09 25.90 6.68
C SER A 14 11.07 26.01 7.85
N LYS A 15 12.36 26.06 7.51
CA LYS A 15 13.43 26.29 8.48
C LYS A 15 13.20 27.61 9.21
N THR A 16 12.98 28.69 8.46
CA THR A 16 12.81 30.04 9.01
C THR A 16 11.67 30.11 10.01
N ALA A 17 10.48 29.60 9.65
CA ALA A 17 9.33 29.60 10.56
C ALA A 17 9.59 28.84 11.86
N THR A 18 10.35 27.74 11.78
CA THR A 18 10.72 26.96 12.97
C THR A 18 11.71 27.72 13.85
N PHE A 19 12.71 28.39 13.26
CA PHE A 19 13.71 29.15 14.00
C PHE A 19 13.12 30.42 14.63
N ASP A 20 12.22 31.12 13.95
CA ASP A 20 11.52 32.28 14.51
C ASP A 20 10.71 31.89 15.75
N LEU A 21 10.02 30.74 15.69
CA LEU A 21 9.28 30.19 16.82
C LEU A 21 10.18 29.79 18.00
N ILE A 22 11.35 29.24 17.73
CA ILE A 22 12.30 28.78 18.76
C ILE A 22 13.04 29.96 19.40
N ASN A 23 13.41 30.97 18.61
CA ASN A 23 14.23 32.06 19.09
C ASN A 23 13.48 33.03 20.01
N GLU A 24 12.14 33.11 19.90
CA GLU A 24 11.26 33.96 20.73
C GLU A 24 11.86 35.35 20.99
N ASP A 25 11.76 36.26 20.03
CA ASP A 25 12.16 37.66 20.24
C ASP A 25 11.14 38.41 21.13
N LYS A 26 11.54 39.56 21.67
CA LYS A 26 10.75 40.36 22.64
C LYS A 26 9.33 40.72 22.17
N ASP A 27 9.09 40.76 20.87
CA ASP A 27 7.78 41.07 20.27
C ASP A 27 6.94 39.81 19.96
N SER A 28 7.52 38.61 20.08
CA SER A 28 6.90 37.33 19.72
C SER A 28 7.17 36.24 20.78
N SER A 29 6.99 36.57 22.06
CA SER A 29 7.14 35.60 23.15
C SER A 29 5.96 34.62 23.15
N TYR A 30 6.11 33.53 22.41
CA TYR A 30 5.11 32.47 22.35
C TYR A 30 4.95 31.78 23.70
N SER A 31 6.03 31.62 24.48
CA SER A 31 6.01 30.97 25.78
C SER A 31 5.29 31.76 26.88
N ASP A 32 5.10 33.08 26.69
CA ASP A 32 4.27 33.90 27.59
C ASP A 32 2.78 33.82 27.27
N ASN A 33 2.44 33.56 26.01
CA ASN A 33 1.07 33.64 25.52
C ASN A 33 0.37 32.29 25.39
N TYR A 34 1.13 31.21 25.25
CA TYR A 34 0.61 29.87 25.01
C TYR A 34 1.21 28.83 25.94
N ASP A 35 0.37 27.85 26.30
CA ASP A 35 0.71 26.73 27.15
C ASP A 35 1.12 25.51 26.32
N ILE A 36 0.55 25.36 25.13
CA ILE A 36 0.83 24.26 24.20
C ILE A 36 0.92 24.81 22.77
N ILE A 37 1.90 24.34 21.99
CA ILE A 37 1.97 24.59 20.55
C ILE A 37 1.95 23.27 19.78
N CYS A 38 0.97 23.10 18.91
CA CYS A 38 0.86 21.96 17.99
C CYS A 38 1.39 22.38 16.61
N ILE A 39 2.51 21.79 16.19
CA ILE A 39 3.17 22.11 14.91
C ILE A 39 2.92 20.98 13.92
N GLN A 40 2.35 21.32 12.77
CA GLN A 40 2.22 20.46 11.61
C GLN A 40 3.38 20.72 10.62
N GLU A 41 3.87 19.64 10.02
CA GLU A 41 5.00 19.60 9.08
C GLU A 41 6.26 20.36 9.56
N PRO A 42 6.83 20.05 10.74
CA PRO A 42 8.00 20.77 11.25
C PRO A 42 9.21 20.64 10.31
N TRP A 43 10.05 21.68 10.26
CA TRP A 43 11.38 21.56 9.68
C TRP A 43 12.23 20.57 10.49
N ARG A 44 13.08 19.83 9.78
CA ARG A 44 13.95 18.79 10.35
C ARG A 44 15.40 19.11 10.09
N ASP A 45 16.25 18.83 11.06
CA ASP A 45 17.70 18.90 10.88
C ASP A 45 18.25 17.68 10.10
N ALA A 46 19.56 17.64 9.86
CA ALA A 46 20.22 16.56 9.15
C ALA A 46 20.08 15.19 9.84
N TYR A 47 19.76 15.17 11.13
CA TYR A 47 19.49 13.96 11.92
C TYR A 47 17.99 13.63 11.96
N GLY A 48 17.19 14.36 11.18
CA GLY A 48 15.76 14.24 11.08
C GLY A 48 14.98 14.84 12.25
N ASN A 49 15.63 15.39 13.27
CA ASN A 49 14.98 15.89 14.49
C ASN A 49 14.33 17.25 14.27
N ALA A 50 13.22 17.50 14.98
CA ALA A 50 12.74 18.87 15.16
C ALA A 50 13.52 19.57 16.27
N ARG A 51 13.46 20.90 16.32
CA ARG A 51 14.17 21.73 17.30
C ARG A 51 13.19 22.39 18.26
N GLN A 52 13.64 22.64 19.49
CA GLN A 52 12.93 23.35 20.54
C GLN A 52 13.91 24.29 21.26
N ASN A 53 13.40 25.30 21.96
CA ASN A 53 14.18 26.08 22.93
C ASN A 53 14.02 25.49 24.35
N TYR A 54 14.51 26.23 25.35
CA TYR A 54 14.50 25.80 26.74
C TYR A 54 13.14 25.98 27.44
N HIS A 55 12.20 26.75 26.90
CA HIS A 55 10.86 26.97 27.46
C HIS A 55 9.90 25.81 27.17
N TRP A 56 10.15 25.06 26.11
CA TRP A 56 9.27 23.99 25.66
C TRP A 56 9.82 22.60 25.97
N THR A 57 8.90 21.69 26.28
CA THR A 57 9.09 20.24 26.29
C THR A 57 8.46 19.67 25.03
N MET A 58 9.28 19.16 24.12
CA MET A 58 8.84 18.56 22.87
C MET A 58 8.37 17.14 23.11
N VAL A 59 7.15 16.90 22.67
CA VAL A 59 6.49 15.60 22.65
C VAL A 59 6.37 15.19 21.19
N TYR A 60 6.96 14.05 20.87
CA TYR A 60 6.74 13.38 19.61
C TYR A 60 5.45 12.57 19.71
N LEU A 61 4.55 12.72 18.74
CA LEU A 61 3.28 11.98 18.70
C LEU A 61 3.46 10.47 18.45
N TYR A 62 4.67 10.06 18.08
CA TYR A 62 5.06 8.67 17.96
C TYR A 62 6.43 8.48 18.62
N SER A 63 6.61 7.40 19.37
CA SER A 63 7.88 7.02 19.96
C SER A 63 8.96 6.84 18.88
N ARG A 64 9.79 7.87 18.68
CA ARG A 64 10.92 7.91 17.74
C ARG A 64 11.91 6.73 17.85
N PRO A 65 12.15 6.12 19.03
CA PRO A 65 12.99 4.92 19.13
C PRO A 65 12.40 3.70 18.41
N VAL A 66 11.08 3.66 18.20
CA VAL A 66 10.35 2.53 17.57
C VAL A 66 10.27 2.69 16.05
N LEU A 67 10.41 3.90 15.52
CA LEU A 67 10.24 4.22 14.11
C LEU A 67 11.58 4.66 13.52
N GLY A 68 12.13 3.85 12.61
CA GLY A 68 13.40 4.11 11.93
C GLY A 68 13.47 5.47 11.22
N ARG A 69 14.67 5.86 10.79
CA ARG A 69 14.99 7.19 10.19
C ARG A 69 14.13 7.59 8.98
N GLU A 70 13.39 6.64 8.40
CA GLU A 70 12.58 6.82 7.19
C GLU A 70 11.17 7.36 7.46
N VAL A 71 10.68 7.36 8.71
CA VAL A 71 9.33 7.81 9.02
C VAL A 71 9.25 9.35 9.01
N LEU A 72 8.30 9.87 8.24
CA LEU A 72 8.08 11.31 8.11
C LEU A 72 7.51 11.86 9.43
N LEU A 73 8.28 12.72 10.10
CA LEU A 73 7.78 13.52 11.22
C LEU A 73 6.76 14.54 10.69
N CYS A 74 5.48 14.19 10.79
CA CYS A 74 4.39 15.01 10.28
C CYS A 74 3.89 16.04 11.29
N SER A 75 4.15 15.84 12.59
CA SER A 75 3.71 16.73 13.65
C SER A 75 4.52 16.57 14.92
N ILE A 76 4.59 17.64 15.73
CA ILE A 76 5.14 17.67 17.08
C ILE A 76 4.25 18.53 17.98
N ILE A 77 4.30 18.25 19.28
CA ILE A 77 3.67 19.09 20.30
C ILE A 77 4.76 19.69 21.18
N LEU A 78 4.71 21.00 21.41
CA LEU A 78 5.54 21.69 22.39
C LEU A 78 4.67 22.02 23.59
N VAL A 79 4.99 21.41 24.74
CA VAL A 79 4.31 21.70 26.02
C VAL A 79 5.17 22.66 26.82
N ASN A 80 4.61 23.80 27.23
CA ASN A 80 5.34 24.80 28.00
C ASN A 80 5.81 24.19 29.33
N LYS A 81 7.09 24.35 29.68
CA LYS A 81 7.68 23.82 30.93
C LYS A 81 7.10 24.41 32.20
N ARG A 82 6.31 25.49 32.10
CA ARG A 82 5.46 25.98 33.20
C ARG A 82 4.42 24.94 33.63
N ILE A 83 4.03 24.02 32.73
CA ILE A 83 3.18 22.88 33.03
C ILE A 83 4.08 21.73 33.55
N PRO A 84 3.93 21.30 34.82
CA PRO A 84 4.71 20.20 35.36
C PRO A 84 4.55 18.92 34.53
N THR A 85 5.64 18.22 34.26
CA THR A 85 5.61 16.96 33.47
C THR A 85 4.78 15.85 34.10
N GLY A 86 4.49 15.93 35.41
CA GLY A 86 3.59 15.00 36.11
C GLY A 86 2.11 15.34 36.00
N SER A 87 1.74 16.49 35.44
CA SER A 87 0.32 16.91 35.31
C SER A 87 -0.29 16.57 33.96
N TRP A 88 0.45 15.89 33.08
CA TRP A 88 0.00 15.44 31.77
C TRP A 88 0.68 14.13 31.40
N GLN A 89 0.06 13.37 30.50
CA GLN A 89 0.65 12.18 29.90
C GLN A 89 0.41 12.19 28.39
N THR A 90 1.36 11.69 27.62
CA THR A 90 1.16 11.46 26.19
C THR A 90 0.29 10.23 26.00
N LEU A 91 -0.85 10.38 25.34
CA LEU A 91 -1.67 9.26 24.89
C LEU A 91 -1.27 8.92 23.46
N GLU A 92 -0.65 7.76 23.26
CA GLU A 92 -0.50 7.19 21.92
C GLU A 92 -1.85 6.60 21.51
N ILE A 93 -2.49 7.21 20.51
CA ILE A 93 -3.70 6.66 19.88
C ILE A 93 -3.25 5.99 18.58
N PRO A 94 -2.96 4.68 18.58
CA PRO A 94 -2.66 3.96 17.35
C PRO A 94 -3.89 3.98 16.43
N ASP A 95 -3.65 4.24 15.15
CA ASP A 95 -4.61 4.04 14.05
C ASP A 95 -5.96 4.78 14.13
N THR A 96 -5.97 6.12 14.11
CA THR A 96 -6.85 6.97 13.25
C THR A 96 -6.97 8.43 13.73
N ASN A 97 -6.82 9.39 12.81
CA ASN A 97 -7.31 10.77 13.01
C ASN A 97 -8.73 10.97 12.45
N ASP A 98 -9.19 10.06 11.58
CA ASP A 98 -10.48 10.16 10.88
C ASP A 98 -11.32 8.90 11.15
N ILE A 99 -12.52 9.09 11.70
CA ILE A 99 -13.49 8.01 11.96
C ILE A 99 -14.63 8.16 10.94
N ASN A 100 -14.92 7.09 10.20
CA ASN A 100 -16.08 7.02 9.31
C ASN A 100 -17.17 6.15 9.93
N ILE A 101 -18.39 6.68 9.99
CA ILE A 101 -19.56 5.95 10.47
C ILE A 101 -20.47 5.70 9.27
N VAL A 102 -20.84 4.44 9.06
CA VAL A 102 -21.76 4.04 7.99
C VAL A 102 -23.02 3.48 8.62
N VAL A 103 -24.17 4.02 8.23
CA VAL A 103 -25.49 3.58 8.69
C VAL A 103 -26.33 3.24 7.47
N ASP A 104 -26.86 2.02 7.47
CA ASP A 104 -27.78 1.51 6.45
C ASP A 104 -29.15 1.25 7.11
N VAL A 105 -30.15 2.04 6.72
CA VAL A 105 -31.52 2.03 7.27
C VAL A 105 -32.51 2.42 6.17
N GLY A 106 -33.80 2.14 6.39
CA GLY A 106 -34.82 2.26 5.36
C GLY A 106 -35.12 3.69 4.92
N THR A 107 -34.94 4.68 5.79
CA THR A 107 -35.26 6.10 5.50
C THR A 107 -34.14 7.06 5.91
N LEU A 108 -34.12 8.25 5.31
CA LEU A 108 -33.14 9.30 5.66
C LEU A 108 -33.34 9.83 7.08
N GLU A 109 -34.58 9.87 7.57
CA GLU A 109 -34.91 10.31 8.93
C GLU A 109 -34.37 9.32 9.96
N GLU A 110 -34.60 8.01 9.74
CA GLU A 110 -34.00 6.95 10.57
C GLU A 110 -32.47 7.02 10.54
N ASN A 111 -31.88 7.39 9.41
CA ASN A 111 -30.43 7.46 9.26
C ASN A 111 -29.85 8.58 10.15
N VAL A 112 -30.41 9.78 10.04
CA VAL A 112 -30.03 10.93 10.87
C VAL A 112 -30.27 10.64 12.35
N GLN A 113 -31.40 9.99 12.68
CA GLN A 113 -31.70 9.61 14.07
C GLN A 113 -30.72 8.56 14.60
N ALA A 114 -30.35 7.56 13.79
CA ALA A 114 -29.37 6.55 14.16
C ALA A 114 -27.98 7.15 14.37
N LEU A 115 -27.54 8.07 13.49
CA LEU A 115 -26.29 8.81 13.65
C LEU A 115 -26.29 9.64 14.94
N LYS A 116 -27.38 10.36 15.20
CA LYS A 116 -27.53 11.13 16.44
C LYS A 116 -27.50 10.23 17.67
N THR A 117 -28.25 9.13 17.64
CA THR A 117 -28.31 8.13 18.71
C THR A 117 -26.93 7.54 18.98
N PHE A 118 -26.18 7.19 17.93
CA PHE A 118 -24.81 6.70 18.05
C PHE A 118 -23.88 7.71 18.73
N MET A 119 -23.99 9.00 18.41
CA MET A 119 -23.17 10.03 19.04
C MET A 119 -23.57 10.28 20.49
N ASP A 120 -24.87 10.36 20.78
CA ASP A 120 -25.42 10.79 22.07
C ASP A 120 -25.55 9.66 23.11
N MET A 121 -25.96 8.44 22.72
CA MET A 121 -26.26 7.34 23.66
C MET A 121 -25.05 6.46 23.94
N ASN A 122 -24.11 6.95 24.76
CA ASN A 122 -22.91 6.23 25.19
C ASN A 122 -21.98 5.72 24.06
N GLY A 123 -22.15 6.19 22.83
CA GLY A 123 -21.26 5.88 21.72
C GLY A 123 -20.18 6.96 21.58
N GLY A 124 -20.29 7.80 20.55
CA GLY A 124 -19.25 8.75 20.17
C GLY A 124 -18.81 9.69 21.30
N PHE A 125 -19.74 10.42 21.92
CA PHE A 125 -19.37 11.40 22.94
C PHE A 125 -18.88 10.78 24.26
N ALA A 126 -19.41 9.62 24.65
CA ALA A 126 -18.92 8.92 25.84
C ALA A 126 -17.54 8.30 25.59
N TRP A 127 -17.31 7.76 24.39
CA TRP A 127 -15.98 7.29 23.98
C TRP A 127 -14.97 8.44 24.01
N ALA A 128 -15.32 9.60 23.45
CA ALA A 128 -14.45 10.78 23.46
C ALA A 128 -14.14 11.22 24.89
N LEU A 129 -15.14 11.27 25.77
CA LEU A 129 -14.96 11.56 27.20
C LEU A 129 -14.02 10.55 27.88
N ALA A 130 -14.23 9.25 27.66
CA ALA A 130 -13.41 8.19 28.25
C ALA A 130 -11.94 8.25 27.81
N HIS A 131 -11.68 8.78 26.61
CA HIS A 131 -10.33 8.94 26.04
C HIS A 131 -9.80 10.37 26.18
N ASN A 132 -10.46 11.24 26.97
CA ASN A 132 -10.12 12.66 27.14
C ASN A 132 -9.91 13.42 25.81
N CYS A 133 -10.68 13.05 24.78
CA CYS A 133 -10.68 13.66 23.46
C CYS A 133 -11.97 14.45 23.23
N ASN A 134 -11.93 15.41 22.31
CA ASN A 134 -13.13 16.13 21.87
C ASN A 134 -13.23 16.14 20.35
N PHE A 135 -14.44 16.04 19.84
CA PHE A 135 -14.69 16.10 18.40
C PHE A 135 -14.86 17.56 17.95
N ALA A 136 -14.16 17.94 16.89
CA ALA A 136 -14.39 19.19 16.18
C ALA A 136 -15.65 19.07 15.30
N LEU A 137 -16.82 19.30 15.90
CA LEU A 137 -18.13 19.11 15.25
C LEU A 137 -18.30 19.98 13.99
N ASP A 138 -17.60 21.11 13.90
CA ASP A 138 -17.56 21.98 12.72
C ASP A 138 -16.90 21.32 11.50
N LYS A 139 -16.02 20.33 11.74
CA LYS A 139 -15.36 19.55 10.69
C LYS A 139 -16.13 18.30 10.31
N PHE A 140 -17.21 17.98 11.00
CA PHE A 140 -18.00 16.81 10.66
C PHE A 140 -18.66 17.03 9.30
N ILE A 141 -18.65 15.97 8.51
CA ILE A 141 -19.27 15.95 7.19
C ILE A 141 -20.24 14.78 7.17
N VAL A 142 -21.47 15.05 6.73
CA VAL A 142 -22.46 14.01 6.45
C VAL A 142 -22.73 14.00 4.95
N ILE A 143 -22.85 12.78 4.43
CA ILE A 143 -23.29 12.51 3.06
C ILE A 143 -24.33 11.40 3.11
N HIS A 144 -25.41 11.57 2.38
CA HIS A 144 -26.47 10.59 2.26
C HIS A 144 -26.42 9.92 0.88
N PHE A 145 -26.67 8.61 0.83
CA PHE A 145 -26.71 7.82 -0.40
C PHE A 145 -28.13 7.28 -0.67
N PRO A 146 -29.10 8.15 -1.03
CA PRO A 146 -30.47 7.72 -1.24
C PRO A 146 -30.59 6.82 -2.48
N HIS A 147 -31.46 5.82 -2.40
CA HIS A 147 -31.69 4.92 -3.52
C HIS A 147 -32.35 5.67 -4.71
N PRO A 148 -31.88 5.49 -5.97
CA PRO A 148 -32.36 6.26 -7.12
C PRO A 148 -33.86 6.14 -7.41
N ARG A 149 -34.52 5.07 -6.93
CA ARG A 149 -35.96 4.84 -7.11
C ARG A 149 -36.83 5.70 -6.18
N ASN A 150 -36.26 6.35 -5.17
CA ASN A 150 -37.02 7.14 -4.19
C ASN A 150 -37.35 8.57 -4.68
N GLY A 151 -37.16 8.86 -5.97
CA GLY A 151 -37.49 10.15 -6.57
C GLY A 151 -36.37 11.20 -6.42
N PRO A 152 -36.67 12.51 -6.59
CA PRO A 152 -35.72 13.58 -6.31
C PRO A 152 -35.19 13.39 -4.89
N THR A 153 -33.87 13.52 -4.69
CA THR A 153 -33.19 13.38 -3.40
C THR A 153 -34.00 14.07 -2.30
N PRO A 154 -34.69 13.31 -1.43
CA PRO A 154 -35.44 13.91 -0.35
C PRO A 154 -34.45 14.67 0.52
N LYS A 155 -34.76 15.91 0.89
CA LYS A 155 -33.91 16.66 1.83
C LYS A 155 -33.92 15.91 3.15
N ALA A 156 -32.76 15.44 3.58
CA ALA A 156 -32.62 14.85 4.90
C ALA A 156 -32.88 15.91 5.97
N PRO A 157 -33.41 15.53 7.15
CA PRO A 157 -33.45 16.44 8.28
C PRO A 157 -32.00 16.81 8.70
N PRO A 158 -31.74 18.06 9.13
CA PRO A 158 -30.40 18.46 9.52
C PRO A 158 -29.91 17.68 10.73
N LEU A 159 -28.73 17.04 10.61
CA LEU A 159 -28.09 16.37 11.74
C LEU A 159 -27.58 17.43 12.72
N SER A 160 -28.26 17.55 13.85
CA SER A 160 -27.86 18.44 14.95
C SER A 160 -27.28 17.61 16.08
N LEU A 161 -25.97 17.82 16.34
CA LEU A 161 -25.22 17.19 17.42
C LEU A 161 -24.89 18.27 18.46
N ARG A 162 -25.39 18.10 19.69
CA ARG A 162 -25.36 19.17 20.71
C ARG A 162 -25.94 20.47 20.13
N ASP A 163 -25.18 21.56 20.16
CA ASP A 163 -25.57 22.88 19.62
C ASP A 163 -25.02 23.15 18.21
N THR A 164 -24.50 22.14 17.51
CA THR A 164 -23.88 22.29 16.17
C THR A 164 -24.65 21.48 15.12
N THR A 165 -25.07 22.16 14.06
CA THR A 165 -25.61 21.49 12.86
C THR A 165 -24.47 21.06 11.96
N VAL A 166 -24.37 19.76 11.72
CA VAL A 166 -23.32 19.17 10.88
C VAL A 166 -23.56 19.53 9.42
N LYS A 167 -22.47 19.81 8.68
CA LYS A 167 -22.55 20.18 7.27
C LYS A 167 -22.87 18.96 6.41
N GLU A 168 -24.03 18.99 5.75
CA GLU A 168 -24.35 18.07 4.67
C GLU A 168 -23.58 18.47 3.40
N THR A 169 -22.99 17.48 2.72
CA THR A 169 -22.25 17.70 1.47
C THR A 169 -22.65 16.68 0.40
N GLU A 170 -22.60 17.10 -0.86
CA GLU A 170 -22.88 16.22 -2.01
C GLU A 170 -21.70 15.33 -2.38
N SER A 171 -20.49 15.68 -1.93
CA SER A 171 -19.30 14.87 -2.16
C SER A 171 -18.28 14.99 -1.05
N VAL A 172 -17.65 13.87 -0.69
CA VAL A 172 -16.64 13.79 0.37
C VAL A 172 -15.43 12.97 -0.10
N CYS A 173 -14.24 13.34 0.36
CA CYS A 173 -13.02 12.56 0.10
C CYS A 173 -12.81 11.54 1.21
N VAL A 174 -12.79 10.25 0.86
CA VAL A 174 -12.48 9.15 1.78
C VAL A 174 -11.27 8.41 1.26
N LEU A 175 -10.21 8.34 2.06
CA LEU A 175 -8.92 7.71 1.69
C LEU A 175 -8.37 8.20 0.34
N GLY A 176 -8.61 9.46 -0.05
CA GLY A 176 -8.17 10.01 -1.34
C GLY A 176 -9.10 9.75 -2.54
N VAL A 177 -10.26 9.13 -2.32
CA VAL A 177 -11.30 8.91 -3.35
C VAL A 177 -12.51 9.79 -3.05
N MET A 178 -12.94 10.56 -4.05
CA MET A 178 -14.14 11.40 -3.96
C MET A 178 -15.41 10.55 -4.16
N LEU A 179 -16.20 10.42 -3.10
CA LEU A 179 -17.53 9.82 -3.13
C LEU A 179 -18.56 10.91 -3.40
N ASP A 180 -19.41 10.73 -4.41
CA ASP A 180 -20.59 11.57 -4.63
C ASP A 180 -21.85 10.90 -4.07
N SER A 181 -22.85 11.68 -3.67
CA SER A 181 -24.09 11.20 -3.04
C SER A 181 -24.87 10.18 -3.90
N GLN A 182 -24.59 10.14 -5.20
CA GLN A 182 -25.21 9.21 -6.16
C GLN A 182 -24.26 8.07 -6.60
N LEU A 183 -23.03 8.02 -6.09
CA LEU A 183 -21.99 7.06 -6.46
C LEU A 183 -21.78 6.93 -7.98
N LYS A 184 -21.92 8.04 -8.71
CA LYS A 184 -21.68 8.14 -10.16
C LYS A 184 -20.20 8.40 -10.49
N TRP A 185 -19.37 8.68 -9.50
CA TRP A 185 -17.93 8.88 -9.60
C TRP A 185 -17.48 10.04 -10.49
N LYS A 186 -18.41 10.95 -10.86
CA LYS A 186 -18.11 12.08 -11.75
C LYS A 186 -17.11 13.04 -11.12
N VAL A 187 -17.27 13.32 -9.82
CA VAL A 187 -16.38 14.20 -9.06
C VAL A 187 -14.97 13.58 -8.98
N GLN A 188 -14.89 12.28 -8.72
CA GLN A 188 -13.60 11.56 -8.70
C GLN A 188 -12.92 11.59 -10.06
N GLN A 189 -13.66 11.34 -11.14
CA GLN A 189 -13.12 11.38 -12.50
C GLN A 189 -12.56 12.77 -12.84
N ALA A 190 -13.32 13.83 -12.52
CA ALA A 190 -12.88 15.20 -12.75
C ALA A 190 -11.64 15.57 -11.91
N SER A 191 -11.62 15.16 -10.64
CA SER A 191 -10.48 15.37 -9.73
C SER A 191 -9.21 14.69 -10.25
N ALA A 192 -9.29 13.39 -10.56
CA ALA A 192 -8.17 12.63 -11.10
C ALA A 192 -7.64 13.20 -12.42
N LEU A 193 -8.54 13.62 -13.32
CA LEU A 193 -8.16 14.27 -14.58
C LEU A 193 -7.51 15.64 -14.37
N GLY A 194 -8.06 16.45 -13.46
CA GLY A 194 -7.53 17.78 -13.13
C GLY A 194 -6.12 17.70 -12.55
N GLU A 195 -5.91 16.82 -11.56
CA GLU A 195 -4.59 16.61 -10.95
C GLU A 195 -3.58 16.09 -11.99
N ALA A 196 -3.96 15.07 -12.77
CA ALA A 196 -3.09 14.50 -13.80
C ALA A 196 -2.71 15.53 -14.87
N THR A 197 -3.67 16.33 -15.34
CA THR A 197 -3.44 17.39 -16.35
C THR A 197 -2.51 18.46 -15.80
N SER A 198 -2.69 18.85 -14.54
CA SER A 198 -1.82 19.82 -13.86
C SER A 198 -0.38 19.32 -13.79
N ILE A 199 -0.18 18.07 -13.35
CA ILE A 199 1.16 17.47 -13.24
C ILE A 199 1.80 17.31 -14.63
N VAL A 200 1.07 16.81 -15.63
CA VAL A 200 1.60 16.67 -17.00
C VAL A 200 1.98 18.04 -17.57
N SER A 201 1.17 19.07 -17.34
CA SER A 201 1.49 20.43 -17.78
C SER A 201 2.73 20.99 -17.07
N ALA A 202 2.95 20.64 -15.81
CA ALA A 202 4.18 20.97 -15.09
C ALA A 202 5.40 20.22 -15.66
N LEU A 203 5.25 18.93 -15.95
CA LEU A 203 6.30 18.12 -16.60
C LEU A 203 6.67 18.67 -17.98
N TRP A 204 5.68 19.12 -18.75
CA TRP A 204 5.91 19.78 -20.04
C TRP A 204 6.78 21.04 -19.91
N ARG A 205 6.64 21.83 -18.83
CA ARG A 205 7.43 23.06 -18.66
C ARG A 205 8.93 22.81 -18.45
N ILE A 206 9.31 21.60 -18.03
CA ILE A 206 10.72 21.21 -17.83
C ILE A 206 11.28 20.40 -19.01
N THR A 207 10.46 20.13 -20.04
CA THR A 207 10.90 19.50 -21.29
C THR A 207 11.35 20.56 -22.29
N TRP A 208 12.66 20.81 -22.35
CA TRP A 208 13.29 21.69 -23.34
C TRP A 208 14.27 20.90 -24.20
N PRO A 209 14.28 21.06 -25.54
CA PRO A 209 15.16 20.28 -26.42
C PRO A 209 16.66 20.39 -26.11
N SER A 210 17.11 21.55 -25.63
CA SER A 210 18.53 21.87 -25.45
C SER A 210 18.98 21.99 -23.99
N GLN A 211 18.08 22.31 -23.06
CA GLN A 211 18.41 22.51 -21.64
C GLN A 211 17.43 21.78 -20.69
N GLY A 212 16.60 20.90 -21.24
CA GLY A 212 15.54 20.23 -20.48
C GLY A 212 15.99 18.94 -19.83
N VAL A 213 15.06 18.39 -19.05
CA VAL A 213 15.21 17.06 -18.48
C VAL A 213 15.21 16.00 -19.59
N SER A 214 16.02 14.95 -19.43
CA SER A 214 16.08 13.87 -20.43
C SER A 214 14.72 13.17 -20.61
N LEU A 215 14.42 12.78 -21.84
CA LEU A 215 13.17 12.07 -22.19
C LEU A 215 12.98 10.78 -21.38
N LYS A 216 14.08 10.07 -21.09
CA LYS A 216 14.07 8.89 -20.21
C LYS A 216 13.59 9.23 -18.80
N MET A 217 14.00 10.37 -18.26
CA MET A 217 13.56 10.81 -16.94
C MET A 217 12.11 11.28 -16.96
N ILE A 218 11.66 12.00 -17.99
CA ILE A 218 10.25 12.40 -18.14
C ILE A 218 9.35 11.17 -18.20
N ARG A 219 9.73 10.14 -18.97
CA ARG A 219 9.03 8.85 -18.99
C ARG A 219 8.94 8.22 -17.60
N ARG A 220 10.04 8.24 -16.84
CA ARG A 220 10.05 7.73 -15.45
C ARG A 220 9.12 8.52 -14.54
N LEU A 221 9.13 9.85 -14.61
CA LEU A 221 8.23 10.72 -13.83
C LEU A 221 6.77 10.51 -14.20
N TYR A 222 6.47 10.34 -15.49
CA TYR A 222 5.13 10.03 -15.95
C TYR A 222 4.62 8.72 -15.33
N ILE A 223 5.41 7.65 -15.40
CA ILE A 223 5.02 6.33 -14.85
C ILE A 223 4.92 6.37 -13.31
N SER A 224 5.89 7.00 -12.64
CA SER A 224 6.00 6.99 -11.18
C SER A 224 5.11 8.00 -10.46
N VAL A 225 4.65 9.06 -11.14
CA VAL A 225 3.85 10.11 -10.51
C VAL A 225 2.48 10.21 -11.16
N VAL A 226 2.44 10.51 -12.46
CA VAL A 226 1.18 10.82 -13.16
C VAL A 226 0.27 9.59 -13.20
N ILE A 227 0.79 8.43 -13.63
CA ILE A 227 0.00 7.20 -13.68
C ILE A 227 -0.51 6.87 -12.28
N LEU A 228 0.37 6.83 -11.26
CA LEU A 228 -0.03 6.48 -9.89
C LEU A 228 -1.14 7.39 -9.35
N LYS A 229 -1.06 8.70 -9.60
CA LYS A 229 -2.06 9.68 -9.14
C LYS A 229 -3.40 9.51 -9.86
N MET A 230 -3.37 9.47 -11.20
CA MET A 230 -4.61 9.45 -11.98
C MET A 230 -5.35 8.10 -11.93
N THR A 231 -4.64 7.01 -11.60
CA THR A 231 -5.21 5.66 -11.46
C THR A 231 -5.40 5.23 -10.01
N TYR A 232 -5.33 6.16 -9.05
CA TYR A 232 -5.56 5.84 -7.64
C TYR A 232 -7.00 5.39 -7.40
N GLY A 233 -7.19 4.25 -6.74
CA GLY A 233 -8.50 3.66 -6.45
C GLY A 233 -9.31 3.24 -7.69
N LEU A 234 -8.65 3.02 -8.84
CA LEU A 234 -9.31 2.77 -10.13
C LEU A 234 -10.28 1.57 -10.06
N ASP A 235 -9.92 0.52 -9.34
CA ASP A 235 -10.75 -0.66 -9.09
C ASP A 235 -12.07 -0.40 -8.35
N VAL A 236 -12.19 0.76 -7.69
CA VAL A 236 -13.41 1.19 -6.99
C VAL A 236 -14.32 2.00 -7.92
N TRP A 237 -13.79 3.00 -8.62
CA TRP A 237 -14.60 4.02 -9.32
C TRP A 237 -14.62 3.88 -10.85
N TYR A 238 -13.78 3.02 -11.42
CA TYR A 238 -13.70 2.79 -12.87
C TYR A 238 -14.30 1.45 -13.26
N THR A 239 -15.25 1.51 -14.18
CA THR A 239 -15.78 0.32 -14.87
C THR A 239 -15.26 0.31 -16.29
N PRO A 240 -14.44 -0.69 -16.68
CA PRO A 240 -13.93 -0.82 -18.04
C PRO A 240 -15.05 -0.70 -19.08
N PRO A 241 -14.89 0.18 -20.10
CA PRO A 241 -15.84 0.30 -21.18
C PRO A 241 -16.04 -1.01 -21.92
N HIS A 242 -17.29 -1.48 -21.97
CA HIS A 242 -17.66 -2.72 -22.64
C HIS A 242 -18.98 -2.54 -23.39
N CYS A 243 -19.22 -3.41 -24.36
CA CYS A 243 -20.51 -3.52 -25.03
C CYS A 243 -21.30 -4.65 -24.36
N PRO A 244 -22.48 -4.39 -23.78
CA PRO A 244 -23.34 -5.46 -23.29
C PRO A 244 -23.81 -6.33 -24.46
N GLU A 245 -24.09 -7.60 -24.20
CA GLU A 245 -24.61 -8.53 -25.22
C GLU A 245 -25.92 -7.99 -25.82
N GLY A 246 -25.99 -7.93 -27.15
CA GLY A 246 -27.12 -7.32 -27.89
C GLY A 246 -27.19 -5.79 -27.84
N GLY A 247 -26.25 -5.12 -27.16
CA GLY A 247 -26.18 -3.66 -27.06
C GLY A 247 -25.26 -3.04 -28.11
N GLN A 248 -25.73 -2.00 -28.81
CA GLN A 248 -24.91 -1.24 -29.77
C GLN A 248 -24.03 -0.15 -29.12
N LYS A 249 -24.35 0.26 -27.88
CA LYS A 249 -23.65 1.36 -27.19
C LYS A 249 -22.66 0.82 -26.16
N ARG A 250 -21.46 1.41 -26.13
CA ARG A 250 -20.48 1.17 -25.05
C ARG A 250 -21.02 1.75 -23.74
N VAL A 251 -20.96 0.95 -22.68
CA VAL A 251 -21.35 1.30 -21.32
C VAL A 251 -20.12 1.25 -20.41
N GLY A 252 -20.19 1.86 -19.23
CA GLY A 252 -19.09 1.96 -18.27
C GLY A 252 -18.44 3.35 -18.28
N SER A 253 -17.20 3.43 -17.80
CA SER A 253 -16.46 4.68 -17.59
C SER A 253 -15.84 5.21 -18.91
N VAL A 254 -16.67 5.31 -19.96
CA VAL A 254 -16.26 5.76 -21.30
C VAL A 254 -15.70 7.18 -21.26
N SER A 255 -16.36 8.10 -20.54
CA SER A 255 -15.89 9.49 -20.41
C SER A 255 -14.54 9.58 -19.70
N ALA A 256 -14.37 8.80 -18.62
CA ALA A 256 -13.11 8.73 -17.88
C ALA A 256 -11.96 8.21 -18.76
N LEU A 257 -12.20 7.14 -19.53
CA LEU A 257 -11.21 6.59 -20.47
C LEU A 257 -10.74 7.67 -21.46
N HIS A 258 -11.67 8.34 -22.14
CA HIS A 258 -11.31 9.38 -23.12
C HIS A 258 -10.58 10.56 -22.47
N GLY A 259 -10.95 10.94 -21.24
CA GLY A 259 -10.24 11.97 -20.48
C GLY A 259 -8.79 11.55 -20.22
N LEU A 260 -8.58 10.32 -19.72
CA LEU A 260 -7.26 9.80 -19.39
C LEU A 260 -6.41 9.57 -20.65
N GLU A 261 -7.01 9.17 -21.77
CA GLU A 261 -6.34 9.07 -23.07
C GLU A 261 -5.82 10.42 -23.55
N LYS A 262 -6.54 11.52 -23.32
CA LYS A 262 -6.06 12.88 -23.65
C LYS A 262 -4.83 13.24 -22.83
N VAL A 263 -4.88 13.00 -21.52
CA VAL A 263 -3.73 13.24 -20.63
C VAL A 263 -2.55 12.35 -21.00
N HIS A 264 -2.81 11.08 -21.35
CA HIS A 264 -1.80 10.14 -21.84
C HIS A 264 -1.12 10.64 -23.11
N ARG A 265 -1.90 11.04 -24.11
CA ARG A 265 -1.39 11.58 -25.37
C ARG A 265 -0.56 12.84 -25.14
N GLN A 266 -0.99 13.72 -24.24
CA GLN A 266 -0.21 14.88 -23.85
C GLN A 266 1.14 14.45 -23.23
N ALA A 267 1.17 13.49 -22.31
CA ALA A 267 2.42 12.99 -21.78
C ALA A 267 3.32 12.34 -22.85
N LEU A 268 2.74 11.55 -23.76
CA LEU A 268 3.46 10.88 -24.85
C LEU A 268 4.18 11.86 -25.78
N LEU A 269 3.52 12.95 -26.17
CA LEU A 269 4.14 14.00 -26.99
C LEU A 269 5.37 14.61 -26.30
N SER A 270 5.32 14.80 -24.98
CA SER A 270 6.48 15.28 -24.21
C SER A 270 7.59 14.24 -24.03
N ILE A 271 7.21 12.97 -23.86
CA ILE A 271 8.19 11.88 -23.71
C ILE A 271 8.94 11.64 -25.02
N THR A 272 8.26 11.76 -26.15
CA THR A 272 8.83 11.46 -27.47
C THR A 272 9.41 12.68 -28.18
N GLY A 273 8.98 13.90 -27.81
CA GLY A 273 9.31 15.12 -28.55
C GLY A 273 8.64 15.20 -29.93
N ALA A 274 7.65 14.35 -30.21
CA ALA A 274 7.01 14.27 -31.50
C ALA A 274 6.07 15.45 -31.80
N MET A 275 5.75 15.65 -33.08
CA MET A 275 4.78 16.65 -33.52
C MET A 275 3.36 16.33 -33.02
N ARG A 276 2.54 17.36 -32.80
CA ARG A 276 1.13 17.20 -32.35
C ARG A 276 0.28 16.33 -33.27
N SER A 277 0.65 16.23 -34.55
CA SER A 277 -0.01 15.42 -35.58
C SER A 277 0.38 13.94 -35.56
N ALA A 278 1.37 13.54 -34.75
CA ALA A 278 1.83 12.16 -34.70
C ALA A 278 0.71 11.20 -34.25
N PRO A 279 0.54 10.03 -34.89
CA PRO A 279 -0.43 9.01 -34.48
C PRO A 279 -0.18 8.51 -33.04
N THR A 280 -1.23 8.32 -32.23
CA THR A 280 -1.07 7.96 -30.79
C THR A 280 -0.42 6.59 -30.60
N ASP A 281 -0.82 5.60 -31.39
CA ASP A 281 -0.28 4.24 -31.40
C ASP A 281 1.23 4.22 -31.69
N LEU A 282 1.68 5.06 -32.61
CA LEU A 282 3.10 5.24 -32.90
C LEU A 282 3.84 5.87 -31.71
N LEU A 283 3.21 6.83 -31.01
CA LEU A 283 3.80 7.41 -29.81
C LEU A 283 3.90 6.40 -28.65
N GLU A 284 2.85 5.60 -28.45
CA GLU A 284 2.80 4.55 -27.42
C GLU A 284 3.91 3.51 -27.63
N THR A 285 4.08 3.04 -28.86
CA THR A 285 5.13 2.09 -29.25
C THR A 285 6.53 2.69 -29.07
N HIS A 286 6.79 3.90 -29.59
CA HIS A 286 8.09 4.56 -29.42
C HIS A 286 8.42 4.87 -27.97
N ALA A 287 7.41 5.28 -27.19
CA ALA A 287 7.60 5.52 -25.77
C ALA A 287 7.80 4.20 -25.02
N ASN A 288 7.36 3.04 -25.55
CA ASN A 288 7.20 1.76 -24.84
C ASN A 288 6.19 1.87 -23.68
N LEU A 289 5.02 2.47 -23.94
CA LEU A 289 3.89 2.56 -23.01
C LEU A 289 2.72 1.74 -23.52
N LEU A 290 1.99 1.12 -22.58
CA LEU A 290 0.73 0.46 -22.91
C LEU A 290 -0.30 1.52 -23.31
N PRO A 291 -1.14 1.25 -24.34
CA PRO A 291 -2.29 2.08 -24.61
C PRO A 291 -3.15 2.25 -23.36
N MET A 292 -3.69 3.46 -23.15
CA MET A 292 -4.33 3.82 -21.88
C MET A 292 -5.42 2.84 -21.46
N ARG A 293 -6.25 2.39 -22.42
CA ARG A 293 -7.26 1.36 -22.17
C ARG A 293 -6.68 0.11 -21.51
N TYR A 294 -5.64 -0.48 -22.09
CA TYR A 294 -5.03 -1.70 -21.58
C TYR A 294 -4.30 -1.47 -20.26
N LEU A 295 -3.74 -0.28 -20.05
CA LEU A 295 -3.15 0.09 -18.77
C LEU A 295 -4.19 0.09 -17.65
N LEU A 296 -5.35 0.72 -17.88
CA LEU A 296 -6.44 0.78 -16.91
C LEU A 296 -7.02 -0.61 -16.63
N GLU A 297 -7.28 -1.40 -17.69
CA GLU A 297 -7.74 -2.79 -17.56
C GLU A 297 -6.74 -3.65 -16.78
N LYS A 298 -5.44 -3.53 -17.07
CA LYS A 298 -4.37 -4.23 -16.34
C LYS A 298 -4.34 -3.86 -14.86
N ILE A 299 -4.55 -2.58 -14.51
CA ILE A 299 -4.57 -2.13 -13.12
C ILE A 299 -5.78 -2.73 -12.39
N CYS A 300 -6.98 -2.65 -12.96
CA CYS A 300 -8.18 -3.23 -12.38
C CYS A 300 -8.06 -4.75 -12.22
N TYR A 301 -7.58 -5.46 -13.26
CA TYR A 301 -7.38 -6.90 -13.21
C TYR A 301 -6.37 -7.30 -12.13
N ARG A 302 -5.25 -6.57 -12.04
CA ARG A 302 -4.24 -6.84 -11.01
C ARG A 302 -4.77 -6.59 -9.60
N SER A 303 -5.60 -5.57 -9.39
CA SER A 303 -6.23 -5.34 -8.09
C SER A 303 -7.17 -6.47 -7.71
N LEU A 304 -7.98 -6.94 -8.68
CA LEU A 304 -8.89 -8.07 -8.51
C LEU A 304 -8.13 -9.34 -8.09
N ILE A 305 -7.08 -9.71 -8.83
CA ILE A 305 -6.24 -10.86 -8.49
C ILE A 305 -5.56 -10.70 -7.13
N ARG A 306 -5.10 -9.50 -6.78
CA ARG A 306 -4.52 -9.24 -5.46
C ARG A 306 -5.53 -9.49 -4.33
N ILE A 307 -6.77 -9.08 -4.51
CA ILE A 307 -7.86 -9.36 -3.56
C ILE A 307 -8.12 -10.87 -3.49
N PHE A 308 -8.06 -11.57 -4.63
CA PHE A 308 -8.26 -13.03 -4.68
C PHE A 308 -7.08 -13.80 -4.07
N SER A 309 -5.88 -13.22 -4.01
CA SER A 309 -4.75 -13.83 -3.31
C SER A 309 -4.75 -13.60 -1.80
N LEU A 310 -5.70 -12.85 -1.24
CA LEU A 310 -5.75 -12.59 0.21
C LEU A 310 -6.10 -13.87 0.99
N PRO A 311 -5.56 -14.06 2.20
CA PRO A 311 -5.94 -15.19 3.04
C PRO A 311 -7.42 -15.20 3.41
N ASP A 312 -7.97 -16.39 3.69
CA ASP A 312 -9.40 -16.58 3.98
C ASP A 312 -9.88 -15.91 5.27
N ASN A 313 -8.95 -15.55 6.17
CA ASN A 313 -9.25 -14.77 7.36
C ASN A 313 -9.44 -13.26 7.07
N HIS A 314 -9.04 -12.77 5.88
CA HIS A 314 -9.15 -11.36 5.54
C HIS A 314 -10.61 -10.96 5.26
N PRO A 315 -11.13 -9.84 5.80
CA PRO A 315 -12.54 -9.47 5.67
C PRO A 315 -13.00 -9.31 4.21
N ILE A 316 -12.15 -8.72 3.36
CA ILE A 316 -12.45 -8.52 1.93
C ILE A 316 -12.48 -9.84 1.14
N ARG A 317 -11.78 -10.89 1.60
CA ARG A 317 -11.69 -12.16 0.88
C ARG A 317 -13.07 -12.82 0.72
N LYS A 318 -13.88 -12.80 1.78
CA LYS A 318 -15.27 -13.30 1.74
C LYS A 318 -16.14 -12.50 0.77
N MET A 319 -16.01 -11.17 0.78
CA MET A 319 -16.74 -10.29 -0.14
C MET A 319 -16.37 -10.57 -1.60
N ALA A 320 -15.09 -10.83 -1.87
CA ALA A 320 -14.59 -11.14 -3.21
C ALA A 320 -15.11 -12.48 -3.73
N SER A 321 -15.12 -13.52 -2.88
CA SER A 321 -15.69 -14.82 -3.23
C SER A 321 -17.18 -14.72 -3.56
N ASN A 322 -17.94 -13.98 -2.74
CA ASN A 322 -19.37 -13.76 -2.99
C ASN A 322 -19.59 -12.96 -4.29
N ALA A 323 -18.80 -11.92 -4.53
CA ALA A 323 -18.88 -11.14 -5.77
C ALA A 323 -18.56 -11.99 -7.02
N TYR A 324 -17.62 -12.92 -6.93
CA TYR A 324 -17.29 -13.83 -8.02
C TYR A 324 -18.41 -14.86 -8.29
N GLN A 325 -18.98 -15.45 -7.24
CA GLN A 325 -20.09 -16.40 -7.34
C GLN A 325 -21.33 -15.75 -7.97
N HIS A 326 -21.62 -14.50 -7.61
CA HIS A 326 -22.77 -13.76 -8.12
C HIS A 326 -22.43 -12.88 -9.33
N ARG A 327 -21.28 -13.07 -10.01
CA ARG A 327 -20.82 -12.17 -11.09
C ARG A 327 -21.81 -11.98 -12.23
N ASN A 328 -22.63 -12.99 -12.51
CA ASN A 328 -23.63 -12.95 -13.57
C ASN A 328 -24.89 -12.16 -13.22
N THR A 329 -25.11 -11.77 -11.95
CA THR A 329 -26.23 -10.90 -11.62
C THR A 329 -25.96 -9.49 -12.16
N THR A 330 -26.98 -8.87 -12.75
CA THR A 330 -26.86 -7.55 -13.41
C THR A 330 -27.50 -6.43 -12.60
N THR A 331 -28.33 -6.78 -11.62
CA THR A 331 -29.02 -5.83 -10.75
C THR A 331 -28.10 -5.42 -9.61
N HIS A 332 -27.92 -4.10 -9.41
CA HIS A 332 -27.11 -3.53 -8.33
C HIS A 332 -25.68 -4.10 -8.22
N SER A 333 -25.06 -4.46 -9.35
CA SER A 333 -23.73 -5.07 -9.36
C SER A 333 -22.67 -4.09 -8.84
N PRO A 334 -22.00 -4.37 -7.70
CA PRO A 334 -20.89 -3.56 -7.23
C PRO A 334 -19.68 -3.65 -8.17
N PRO A 335 -18.68 -2.76 -8.03
CA PRO A 335 -17.49 -2.76 -8.87
C PRO A 335 -16.79 -4.12 -8.93
N LEU A 336 -16.56 -4.76 -7.77
CA LEU A 336 -15.86 -6.05 -7.69
C LEU A 336 -16.55 -7.17 -8.47
N GLN A 337 -17.88 -7.20 -8.42
CA GLN A 337 -18.71 -8.15 -9.16
C GLN A 337 -18.66 -7.86 -10.66
N THR A 338 -18.76 -6.58 -11.03
CA THR A 338 -18.69 -6.15 -12.42
C THR A 338 -17.33 -6.48 -13.04
N LEU A 339 -16.23 -6.19 -12.34
CA LEU A 339 -14.88 -6.54 -12.78
C LEU A 339 -14.70 -8.06 -12.93
N SER A 340 -15.23 -8.84 -11.99
CA SER A 340 -15.22 -10.31 -12.07
C SER A 340 -15.96 -10.82 -13.30
N ARG A 341 -17.11 -10.22 -13.65
CA ARG A 341 -17.85 -10.57 -14.87
C ARG A 341 -17.09 -10.18 -16.13
N LEU A 342 -16.52 -8.98 -16.16
CA LEU A 342 -15.89 -8.43 -17.36
C LEU A 342 -14.57 -9.11 -17.73
N PHE A 343 -13.77 -9.47 -16.72
CA PHE A 343 -12.46 -10.08 -16.97
C PHE A 343 -12.46 -11.60 -16.92
N ASP A 344 -13.52 -12.21 -16.38
CA ASP A 344 -13.62 -13.67 -16.15
C ASP A 344 -12.31 -14.27 -15.59
N PRO A 345 -11.84 -13.79 -14.41
CA PRO A 345 -10.62 -14.29 -13.81
C PRO A 345 -10.79 -15.76 -13.35
N PRO A 346 -9.69 -16.45 -13.03
CA PRO A 346 -9.75 -17.73 -12.33
C PRO A 346 -10.60 -17.64 -11.06
N ALA A 347 -11.14 -18.78 -10.62
CA ALA A 347 -11.92 -18.79 -9.40
C ALA A 347 -11.03 -18.37 -8.21
N PRO A 348 -11.60 -17.66 -7.21
CA PRO A 348 -10.88 -17.28 -6.00
C PRO A 348 -10.15 -18.47 -5.33
N SER A 349 -10.69 -19.68 -5.40
CA SER A 349 -10.10 -20.92 -4.90
C SER A 349 -8.87 -21.40 -5.67
N ASP A 350 -8.75 -20.99 -6.93
CA ASP A 350 -7.69 -21.42 -7.85
C ASP A 350 -6.51 -20.44 -7.85
N VAL A 351 -6.65 -19.30 -7.18
CA VAL A 351 -5.61 -18.29 -7.01
C VAL A 351 -4.81 -18.61 -5.74
N GLU A 352 -3.48 -18.66 -5.87
CA GLU A 352 -2.58 -18.86 -4.75
C GLU A 352 -2.83 -17.81 -3.65
N THR A 353 -2.93 -18.27 -2.40
CA THR A 353 -3.01 -17.39 -1.23
C THR A 353 -1.62 -16.83 -0.91
N ILE A 354 -1.50 -15.50 -0.92
CA ILE A 354 -0.29 -14.78 -0.56
C ILE A 354 -0.48 -14.21 0.85
N THR A 355 0.19 -14.81 1.82
CA THR A 355 0.19 -14.37 3.21
C THR A 355 0.97 -13.04 3.36
N PRO A 356 0.54 -12.13 4.24
CA PRO A 356 1.38 -11.01 4.65
C PRO A 356 2.74 -11.50 5.17
N LEU A 357 3.78 -10.69 5.00
CA LEU A 357 5.14 -10.98 5.46
C LEU A 357 5.11 -11.32 6.96
N ALA A 358 5.65 -12.48 7.30
CA ALA A 358 5.79 -12.91 8.70
C ALA A 358 6.83 -12.06 9.45
N HIS A 359 7.80 -11.50 8.73
CA HIS A 359 8.96 -10.80 9.31
C HIS A 359 8.89 -9.28 9.08
N PRO A 360 9.32 -8.48 10.08
CA PRO A 360 9.40 -7.04 9.95
C PRO A 360 10.53 -6.61 9.00
N PRO A 361 10.52 -5.36 8.48
CA PRO A 361 11.52 -4.89 7.51
C PRO A 361 12.98 -4.89 8.01
N ASP A 362 13.18 -4.93 9.33
CA ASP A 362 14.46 -4.98 10.03
C ASP A 362 14.89 -6.41 10.41
N TYR A 363 14.22 -7.43 9.88
CA TYR A 363 14.60 -8.82 10.11
C TYR A 363 15.96 -9.13 9.46
N ASP A 364 16.95 -9.40 10.31
CA ASP A 364 18.27 -9.85 9.89
C ASP A 364 18.24 -11.35 9.58
N VAL A 365 18.60 -11.69 8.36
CA VAL A 365 18.72 -13.08 7.89
C VAL A 365 19.80 -13.79 8.72
N LEU A 366 19.46 -14.94 9.32
CA LEU A 366 20.36 -15.71 10.19
C LEU A 366 21.48 -16.48 9.45
N PHE A 367 21.54 -16.37 8.12
CA PHE A 367 22.51 -17.05 7.27
C PHE A 367 23.14 -16.11 6.24
N SER A 368 24.40 -16.39 5.88
CA SER A 368 25.11 -15.69 4.82
C SER A 368 25.07 -16.50 3.52
N CYS A 369 24.79 -15.86 2.39
CA CYS A 369 24.98 -16.46 1.08
C CYS A 369 26.10 -15.79 0.30
N ASP A 370 26.75 -16.59 -0.53
CA ASP A 370 27.87 -16.19 -1.38
C ASP A 370 27.60 -16.76 -2.76
N ILE A 371 27.41 -15.88 -3.75
CA ILE A 371 27.16 -16.25 -5.15
C ILE A 371 28.42 -15.87 -5.94
N PRO A 372 29.27 -16.85 -6.32
CA PRO A 372 30.42 -16.56 -7.17
C PRO A 372 30.00 -15.95 -8.51
N PRO A 373 30.81 -15.03 -9.09
CA PRO A 373 30.48 -14.35 -10.34
C PRO A 373 30.57 -15.28 -11.57
N ASP A 374 31.36 -16.36 -11.50
CA ASP A 374 31.56 -17.32 -12.58
C ASP A 374 31.64 -18.76 -12.04
N LYS A 375 31.57 -19.75 -12.96
CA LYS A 375 31.61 -21.18 -12.63
C LYS A 375 32.99 -21.66 -12.17
N ASP A 376 34.07 -21.09 -12.70
CA ASP A 376 35.43 -21.52 -12.37
C ASP A 376 35.78 -21.22 -10.91
N GLN A 377 35.26 -20.10 -10.39
CA GLN A 377 35.34 -19.73 -8.98
C GLN A 377 34.49 -20.63 -8.08
N VAL A 378 33.37 -21.20 -8.58
CA VAL A 378 32.59 -22.22 -7.84
C VAL A 378 33.45 -23.47 -7.64
N TYR A 379 34.07 -24.00 -8.70
CA TYR A 379 34.93 -25.19 -8.61
C TYR A 379 36.12 -24.95 -7.68
N THR A 380 36.79 -23.80 -7.83
CA THR A 380 37.92 -23.42 -6.97
C THR A 380 37.51 -23.33 -5.50
N ARG A 381 36.31 -22.85 -5.19
CA ARG A 381 35.79 -22.80 -3.81
C ARG A 381 35.43 -24.18 -3.27
N GLU A 382 34.81 -25.03 -4.07
CA GLU A 382 34.50 -26.41 -3.66
C GLU A 382 35.77 -27.24 -3.39
N GLU A 383 36.81 -27.10 -4.22
CA GLU A 383 38.11 -27.74 -3.99
C GLU A 383 38.76 -27.26 -2.68
N ASN A 384 38.65 -25.97 -2.38
CA ASN A 384 39.19 -25.39 -1.15
C ASN A 384 38.26 -25.51 0.07
N ASN A 385 37.08 -26.11 -0.08
CA ASN A 385 36.08 -26.19 0.99
C ASN A 385 36.49 -27.23 2.06
N ARG A 386 36.86 -26.75 3.25
CA ARG A 386 37.27 -27.59 4.40
C ARG A 386 36.14 -27.94 5.37
N ARG A 387 34.89 -27.57 5.06
CA ARG A 387 33.74 -27.89 5.91
C ARG A 387 33.50 -29.40 5.91
N ARG A 388 33.19 -29.93 7.09
CA ARG A 388 32.98 -31.37 7.31
C ARG A 388 31.69 -31.86 6.64
N ILE A 389 30.59 -31.14 6.87
CA ILE A 389 29.27 -31.47 6.37
C ILE A 389 28.94 -30.55 5.20
N ASN A 390 28.68 -31.15 4.04
CA ASN A 390 28.20 -30.46 2.85
C ASN A 390 26.84 -31.03 2.45
N ILE A 391 25.86 -30.15 2.23
CA ILE A 391 24.52 -30.54 1.79
C ILE A 391 24.24 -29.92 0.43
N TYR A 392 23.94 -30.76 -0.55
CA TYR A 392 23.55 -30.37 -1.90
C TYR A 392 22.11 -30.80 -2.16
N SER A 393 21.42 -30.10 -3.04
CA SER A 393 20.12 -30.52 -3.57
C SER A 393 20.00 -30.08 -5.00
N ASP A 394 19.13 -30.77 -5.70
CA ASP A 394 18.75 -30.45 -7.06
C ASP A 394 17.24 -30.66 -7.21
N GLY A 395 16.64 -29.84 -8.07
CA GLY A 395 15.24 -29.92 -8.48
C GLY A 395 15.16 -30.47 -9.89
N SER A 396 14.59 -31.66 -10.05
CA SER A 396 14.45 -32.30 -11.36
C SER A 396 13.01 -32.20 -11.90
N ARG A 397 12.89 -32.30 -13.22
CA ARG A 397 11.61 -32.36 -13.93
C ARG A 397 11.65 -33.46 -14.98
N ILE A 398 10.78 -34.46 -14.85
CA ILE A 398 10.65 -35.58 -15.80
C ILE A 398 9.15 -35.85 -16.03
N ASP A 399 8.76 -36.03 -17.29
CA ASP A 399 7.44 -36.54 -17.72
C ASP A 399 6.24 -36.05 -16.89
N SER A 400 6.06 -34.74 -16.84
CA SER A 400 4.93 -34.09 -16.15
C SER A 400 4.96 -34.15 -14.62
N HIS A 401 6.09 -34.53 -14.02
CA HIS A 401 6.30 -34.54 -12.57
C HIS A 401 7.53 -33.71 -12.21
N ALA A 402 7.48 -33.08 -11.04
CA ALA A 402 8.64 -32.45 -10.43
C ALA A 402 9.14 -33.31 -9.27
N GLY A 403 10.41 -33.23 -8.95
CA GLY A 403 10.99 -33.93 -7.81
C GLY A 403 12.15 -33.13 -7.24
N ALA A 404 12.36 -33.23 -5.94
CA ALA A 404 13.49 -32.62 -5.26
C ALA A 404 14.28 -33.71 -4.53
N ALA A 405 15.60 -33.62 -4.57
CA ALA A 405 16.47 -34.52 -3.81
C ALA A 405 17.53 -33.70 -3.10
N ALA A 406 17.81 -34.04 -1.85
CA ALA A 406 18.90 -33.47 -1.07
C ALA A 406 19.85 -34.59 -0.60
N VAL A 407 21.15 -34.33 -0.67
CA VAL A 407 22.22 -35.24 -0.29
C VAL A 407 23.12 -34.57 0.72
N LEU A 408 23.31 -35.20 1.87
CA LEU A 408 24.27 -34.81 2.88
C LEU A 408 25.51 -35.69 2.76
N LEU A 409 26.68 -35.04 2.68
CA LEU A 409 27.98 -35.69 2.64
C LEU A 409 28.80 -35.31 3.89
N ASP A 410 29.15 -36.30 4.71
CA ASP A 410 30.11 -36.16 5.81
C ASP A 410 31.50 -36.59 5.31
N LYS A 411 32.39 -35.61 5.07
CA LYS A 411 33.74 -35.85 4.56
C LYS A 411 34.60 -36.69 5.51
N GLN A 412 34.29 -36.71 6.80
CA GLN A 412 35.05 -37.46 7.79
C GLN A 412 34.48 -38.86 8.03
N ASN A 413 33.17 -39.04 7.88
CA ASN A 413 32.53 -40.34 8.04
C ASN A 413 31.50 -40.60 6.93
N PRO A 414 31.92 -41.18 5.78
CA PRO A 414 31.02 -41.45 4.67
C PRO A 414 29.83 -42.39 5.00
N ALA A 415 29.93 -43.19 6.08
CA ALA A 415 28.82 -44.03 6.52
C ALA A 415 27.62 -43.21 7.06
N ASN A 416 27.83 -41.93 7.39
CA ASN A 416 26.80 -41.01 7.85
C ASN A 416 26.10 -40.24 6.71
N ASN A 417 26.43 -40.53 5.46
CA ASN A 417 25.79 -39.86 4.32
C ASN A 417 24.29 -40.16 4.31
N GLN A 418 23.47 -39.13 4.05
CA GLN A 418 22.02 -39.24 4.03
C GLN A 418 21.47 -38.67 2.73
N VAL A 419 20.36 -39.23 2.28
CA VAL A 419 19.65 -38.78 1.09
C VAL A 419 18.18 -38.64 1.45
N LEU A 420 17.60 -37.47 1.17
CA LEU A 420 16.16 -37.27 1.17
C LEU A 420 15.68 -37.01 -0.24
N GLN A 421 14.51 -37.56 -0.56
CA GLN A 421 13.87 -37.38 -1.86
C GLN A 421 12.40 -37.10 -1.63
N HIS A 422 11.86 -36.16 -2.40
CA HIS A 422 10.45 -35.84 -2.37
C HIS A 422 9.92 -35.75 -3.81
N GLN A 423 8.93 -36.58 -4.11
CA GLN A 423 8.24 -36.54 -5.40
C GLN A 423 7.09 -35.55 -5.29
N LEU A 424 7.10 -34.53 -6.16
CA LEU A 424 5.99 -33.58 -6.27
C LEU A 424 4.92 -34.13 -7.22
N SER A 425 3.68 -33.68 -6.99
CA SER A 425 2.54 -34.07 -7.82
C SER A 425 2.63 -33.49 -9.25
N ALA A 426 1.66 -33.84 -10.11
CA ALA A 426 1.69 -33.48 -11.53
C ALA A 426 1.82 -31.97 -11.79
N LEU A 427 2.63 -31.60 -12.81
CA LEU A 427 3.06 -30.25 -13.23
C LEU A 427 1.95 -29.19 -13.48
N LYS A 428 0.67 -29.54 -13.34
CA LYS A 428 -0.41 -28.53 -13.35
C LYS A 428 -0.33 -27.60 -12.13
N LEU A 429 0.36 -28.01 -11.05
CA LEU A 429 0.40 -27.28 -9.78
C LEU A 429 1.80 -26.77 -9.39
N HIS A 430 2.89 -27.34 -9.93
CA HIS A 430 4.25 -27.05 -9.47
C HIS A 430 5.22 -26.66 -10.61
N THR A 431 6.16 -25.76 -10.34
CA THR A 431 7.23 -25.39 -11.31
C THR A 431 8.62 -25.78 -10.81
N THR A 432 9.62 -25.70 -11.68
CA THR A 432 11.03 -25.92 -11.35
C THR A 432 11.51 -25.10 -10.15
N TYR A 433 11.03 -23.86 -10.01
CA TYR A 433 11.36 -22.99 -8.87
C TYR A 433 10.84 -23.56 -7.52
N GLU A 434 9.68 -24.22 -7.52
CA GLU A 434 9.16 -24.86 -6.31
C GLU A 434 9.93 -26.13 -5.96
N ALA A 435 10.36 -26.89 -6.97
CA ALA A 435 11.22 -28.06 -6.77
C ALA A 435 12.58 -27.67 -6.17
N GLU A 436 13.18 -26.57 -6.64
CA GLU A 436 14.40 -26.00 -6.06
C GLU A 436 14.20 -25.60 -4.60
N GLY A 437 13.11 -24.90 -4.27
CA GLY A 437 12.83 -24.47 -2.92
C GLY A 437 12.50 -25.61 -1.95
N ILE A 438 11.77 -26.62 -2.40
CA ILE A 438 11.55 -27.84 -1.62
C ILE A 438 12.87 -28.59 -1.44
N GLY A 439 13.76 -28.56 -2.43
CA GLY A 439 15.14 -29.00 -2.29
C GLY A 439 15.82 -28.37 -1.08
N VAL A 440 15.69 -27.05 -0.88
CA VAL A 440 16.25 -26.35 0.30
C VAL A 440 15.61 -26.82 1.61
N VAL A 441 14.29 -26.95 1.66
CA VAL A 441 13.58 -27.46 2.86
C VAL A 441 14.09 -28.86 3.24
N LEU A 442 14.28 -29.74 2.26
CA LEU A 442 14.87 -31.08 2.50
C LEU A 442 16.30 -31.00 3.05
N ARG A 443 17.10 -30.01 2.64
CA ARG A 443 18.45 -29.80 3.20
C ARG A 443 18.39 -29.35 4.65
N LEU A 444 17.47 -28.44 4.99
CA LEU A 444 17.28 -27.98 6.36
C LEU A 444 16.84 -29.13 7.26
N ALA A 445 15.97 -30.01 6.78
CA ALA A 445 15.58 -31.23 7.50
C ALA A 445 16.78 -32.18 7.72
N LEU A 446 17.63 -32.41 6.71
CA LEU A 446 18.87 -33.17 6.85
C LEU A 446 19.83 -32.52 7.86
N LEU A 447 19.96 -31.19 7.81
CA LEU A 447 20.79 -30.43 8.73
C LEU A 447 20.28 -30.57 10.17
N GLN A 448 18.98 -30.45 10.42
CA GLN A 448 18.37 -30.58 11.73
C GLN A 448 18.63 -31.96 12.35
N ASN A 449 18.49 -33.03 11.54
CA ASN A 449 18.83 -34.39 11.98
C ASN A 449 20.31 -34.54 12.39
N CYS A 450 21.22 -33.78 11.77
CA CYS A 450 22.64 -33.77 12.09
C CYS A 450 23.00 -32.84 13.27
N LEU A 451 22.27 -31.75 13.49
CA LEU A 451 22.49 -30.83 14.62
C LEU A 451 22.15 -31.50 15.97
N HIS A 452 21.24 -32.47 15.99
CA HIS A 452 20.99 -33.29 17.17
C HIS A 452 22.17 -34.19 17.55
N THR A 453 23.17 -34.37 16.68
CA THR A 453 24.32 -35.25 16.89
C THR A 453 25.68 -34.56 16.94
N ASN A 454 25.84 -33.31 16.47
CA ASN A 454 27.12 -32.58 16.52
C ASN A 454 26.93 -31.06 16.67
N GLN A 455 27.77 -30.43 17.51
CA GLN A 455 27.76 -28.99 17.84
C GLN A 455 28.59 -28.09 16.90
N ASP A 456 29.08 -28.60 15.76
CA ASP A 456 29.95 -27.81 14.87
C ASP A 456 29.15 -26.85 13.96
N ASN A 457 29.40 -25.55 14.14
CA ASN A 457 28.70 -24.41 13.53
C ASN A 457 29.07 -24.10 12.07
N THR A 458 29.80 -24.97 11.35
CA THR A 458 30.31 -24.65 10.00
C THR A 458 29.79 -25.62 8.95
N ASN A 459 28.51 -25.47 8.60
CA ASN A 459 27.85 -26.27 7.56
C ASN A 459 27.73 -25.47 6.26
N MET A 460 27.83 -26.14 5.11
CA MET A 460 27.58 -25.52 3.81
C MET A 460 26.36 -26.13 3.13
N ILE A 461 25.53 -25.26 2.59
CA ILE A 461 24.38 -25.60 1.77
C ILE A 461 24.66 -25.09 0.35
N GLY A 462 24.93 -25.99 -0.60
CA GLY A 462 25.34 -25.63 -1.97
C GLY A 462 24.18 -25.65 -2.96
N LEU A 463 23.65 -24.50 -3.37
CA LEU A 463 22.53 -24.34 -4.32
C LEU A 463 23.03 -24.01 -5.73
N ASP A 464 22.36 -24.54 -6.75
CA ASP A 464 22.65 -24.28 -8.16
C ASP A 464 21.74 -23.20 -8.77
N SER A 465 20.61 -22.90 -8.14
CA SER A 465 19.69 -21.82 -8.55
C SER A 465 20.06 -20.47 -7.97
N LYS A 466 20.77 -19.66 -8.77
CA LYS A 466 21.07 -18.26 -8.45
C LYS A 466 19.81 -17.45 -8.12
N SER A 467 18.73 -17.64 -8.88
CA SER A 467 17.47 -16.92 -8.67
C SER A 467 16.82 -17.25 -7.33
N PHE A 468 16.93 -18.49 -6.86
CA PHE A 468 16.39 -18.89 -5.57
C PHE A 468 17.24 -18.33 -4.42
N ILE A 469 18.58 -18.38 -4.53
CA ILE A 469 19.49 -17.77 -3.54
C ILE A 469 19.23 -16.26 -3.43
N GLU A 470 19.00 -15.55 -4.54
CA GLU A 470 18.68 -14.11 -4.48
C GLU A 470 17.30 -13.83 -3.85
N ALA A 471 16.37 -14.79 -3.92
CA ALA A 471 15.03 -14.65 -3.38
C ALA A 471 14.99 -14.85 -1.85
N THR A 472 15.86 -15.67 -1.27
CA THR A 472 15.92 -15.88 0.19
C THR A 472 16.26 -14.60 0.97
N PHE A 473 16.87 -13.60 0.32
CA PHE A 473 17.16 -12.27 0.90
C PHE A 473 16.13 -11.19 0.53
N ASN A 474 15.20 -11.48 -0.38
CA ASN A 474 14.19 -10.52 -0.82
C ASN A 474 12.84 -10.84 -0.19
N PHE A 475 12.60 -10.29 1.02
CA PHE A 475 11.32 -10.35 1.73
C PHE A 475 10.23 -9.52 1.03
N LYS A 476 9.64 -10.05 -0.05
CA LYS A 476 8.59 -9.36 -0.80
C LYS A 476 7.36 -10.27 -0.92
N HIS A 477 6.17 -9.67 -0.75
CA HIS A 477 4.90 -10.35 -1.02
C HIS A 477 4.82 -10.77 -2.51
N ARG A 478 5.10 -12.03 -2.78
CA ARG A 478 5.10 -12.61 -4.12
C ARG A 478 4.49 -14.01 -4.09
N PRO A 479 3.97 -14.49 -5.22
CA PRO A 479 3.67 -15.91 -5.39
C PRO A 479 4.87 -16.76 -4.93
N ARG A 480 4.59 -17.87 -4.26
CA ARG A 480 5.54 -18.87 -3.72
C ARG A 480 6.41 -18.43 -2.57
N GLN A 481 6.10 -17.29 -1.96
CA GLN A 481 6.82 -16.80 -0.79
C GLN A 481 6.73 -17.77 0.39
N TYR A 482 5.65 -18.56 0.51
CA TYR A 482 5.51 -19.57 1.57
C TYR A 482 6.69 -20.56 1.63
N ILE A 483 7.33 -20.87 0.49
CA ILE A 483 8.50 -21.76 0.46
C ILE A 483 9.74 -21.08 1.07
N ILE A 484 9.86 -19.76 0.88
CA ILE A 484 10.94 -18.96 1.46
C ILE A 484 10.69 -18.72 2.95
N ASP A 485 9.43 -18.56 3.35
CA ASP A 485 9.05 -18.37 4.75
C ASP A 485 9.35 -19.62 5.59
N GLU A 486 9.33 -20.83 5.01
CA GLU A 486 9.78 -22.08 5.69
C GLU A 486 11.32 -22.18 5.87
N ILE A 487 12.10 -21.32 5.20
CA ILE A 487 13.57 -21.31 5.31
C ILE A 487 14.04 -20.46 6.50
N HIS A 488 13.27 -19.43 6.86
CA HIS A 488 13.55 -18.52 7.97
C HIS A 488 12.89 -19.01 9.25
#